data_AF-D2RI21-F1
#
_entry.id   AF-D2RI21-F1
#
_cell.length_a   1.000
_cell.length_b   1.000
_cell.length_c   1.000
_cell.angle_alpha   90.00
_cell.angle_beta   90.00
_cell.angle_gamma   90.00
#
_symmetry.space_group_name_H-M   'P 1'
#
loop_
_entity.id
_entity.type
_entity.pdbx_description
1 polymer ?
#
loop_
_entity_poly.entity_id
_entity_poly.type
_entity_poly.pdbx_seq_one_letter_code
_entity_poly.pdbx_strand_id
1 'polypeptide(L)'
;MRWLALVMVVLLVMPTAMAKMSLSVSEQGHMGVNAGEQGYMGVNAGGHGHVNMSVGYGHMNVNVSAGVEANGSTSTVSTGGTVEGSVSINNNTVTVGVKERHEINVGGSTTTPTSGKVRYEHEYRHKVSIKEENWIKNREERIRHINEIRHEIKKKIRERLEEFKKKFVHIEEKREARKKNMVNSMKMYEEYRNLYLKMGLNSKEGFKYAKHFVYHGGYACINFFMLIRSDIEMSNLPNKDEILQEIDSYISALEEKINAINNSTSPEELRSATRELRDLWNEIKPKIRLYTQLTIVAKLENVLDRAEMIGMNLTATVQDYNVSELEDLLSEYFAHIDNARNYLNEAVERIESGEDAMDYIMEARAEINEAFMVLKDIYRELFKVRAQPLSLGNRTGEFWVRMSGYSDVSGKCIVHIKGNATVVVTPKSAVITTVGFEKVSENNETVTYSGTGNIVVKGNVTVSVEGNYTMFVKGVANIYLDGEGVYKVKPLPEEKMGEFELSGEETIAIGE
;
A
#
# COMPACT_ATOMS: atom_id res chain seq x y z
N MET A 1 57.08 15.66 -12.14
CA MET A 1 56.44 14.32 -12.07
C MET A 1 55.59 14.09 -10.80
N ARG A 2 56.06 14.40 -9.57
CA ARG A 2 55.24 14.22 -8.33
C ARG A 2 54.00 15.13 -8.20
N TRP A 3 54.00 16.29 -8.85
CA TRP A 3 52.91 17.28 -8.76
C TRP A 3 51.60 16.89 -9.48
N LEU A 4 51.67 16.20 -10.63
CA LEU A 4 50.48 15.75 -11.37
C LEU A 4 49.71 14.64 -10.62
N ALA A 5 50.44 13.79 -9.88
CA ALA A 5 49.84 12.73 -9.08
C ALA A 5 49.17 13.26 -7.80
N LEU A 6 49.73 14.29 -7.15
CA LEU A 6 49.19 14.87 -5.92
C LEU A 6 47.91 15.68 -6.17
N VAL A 7 47.90 16.45 -7.27
CA VAL A 7 46.77 17.27 -7.70
C VAL A 7 45.54 16.42 -8.09
N MET A 8 45.76 15.25 -8.67
CA MET A 8 44.69 14.32 -9.09
C MET A 8 44.13 13.46 -7.95
N VAL A 9 44.90 13.21 -6.88
CA VAL A 9 44.39 12.52 -5.68
C VAL A 9 43.36 13.38 -4.95
N VAL A 10 43.54 14.70 -4.91
CA VAL A 10 42.59 15.67 -4.31
C VAL A 10 41.30 15.82 -5.13
N LEU A 11 41.34 15.48 -6.42
CA LEU A 11 40.19 15.43 -7.33
C LEU A 11 39.26 14.22 -7.03
N LEU A 12 39.74 13.13 -6.42
CA LEU A 12 39.06 11.82 -6.43
C LEU A 12 38.70 11.18 -5.08
N VAL A 13 39.23 11.68 -3.94
CA VAL A 13 38.85 11.15 -2.62
C VAL A 13 37.37 11.47 -2.28
N MET A 14 36.80 12.55 -2.83
CA MET A 14 35.41 12.94 -2.55
C MET A 14 34.35 12.21 -3.40
N PRO A 15 34.48 12.03 -4.73
CA PRO A 15 33.49 11.28 -5.50
C PRO A 15 33.34 9.83 -5.05
N THR A 16 34.42 9.18 -4.58
CA THR A 16 34.36 7.81 -4.04
C THR A 16 33.75 7.74 -2.63
N ALA A 17 34.01 8.73 -1.76
CA ALA A 17 33.34 8.82 -0.46
C ALA A 17 31.85 9.18 -0.60
N MET A 18 31.51 10.14 -1.45
CA MET A 18 30.13 10.59 -1.69
C MET A 18 29.32 9.57 -2.49
N ALA A 19 29.92 8.83 -3.44
CA ALA A 19 29.26 7.72 -4.10
C ALA A 19 28.96 6.58 -3.11
N LYS A 20 29.89 6.22 -2.21
CA LYS A 20 29.64 5.24 -1.14
C LYS A 20 28.52 5.67 -0.20
N MET A 21 28.43 6.98 0.13
CA MET A 21 27.36 7.51 0.98
C MET A 21 26.00 7.55 0.27
N SER A 22 25.93 8.04 -0.97
CA SER A 22 24.72 8.04 -1.81
C SER A 22 24.18 6.61 -2.03
N LEU A 23 25.08 5.62 -2.19
CA LEU A 23 24.72 4.21 -2.28
C LEU A 23 24.07 3.69 -1.00
N SER A 24 24.63 4.02 0.17
CA SER A 24 24.07 3.58 1.47
C SER A 24 22.67 4.16 1.75
N VAL A 25 22.40 5.40 1.29
CA VAL A 25 21.07 6.04 1.45
C VAL A 25 20.05 5.43 0.49
N SER A 26 20.43 5.09 -0.75
CA SER A 26 19.50 4.44 -1.70
C SER A 26 19.16 3.00 -1.34
N GLU A 27 20.07 2.25 -0.72
CA GLU A 27 19.80 0.87 -0.27
C GLU A 27 18.90 0.82 0.97
N GLN A 28 18.96 1.83 1.85
CA GLN A 28 18.10 1.91 3.04
C GLN A 28 16.65 2.33 2.71
N GLY A 29 16.42 3.07 1.63
CA GLY A 29 15.07 3.44 1.15
C GLY A 29 14.24 2.29 0.57
N HIS A 30 14.85 1.13 0.35
CA HIS A 30 14.19 -0.10 -0.13
C HIS A 30 13.92 -1.13 0.96
N MET A 31 14.02 -0.77 2.25
CA MET A 31 13.52 -1.60 3.36
C MET A 31 11.98 -1.61 3.38
N GLY A 32 11.38 -2.25 2.38
CA GLY A 32 10.07 -2.86 2.52
C GLY A 32 10.20 -3.99 3.53
N VAL A 33 9.39 -3.93 4.59
CA VAL A 33 9.25 -4.99 5.58
C VAL A 33 8.76 -6.26 4.87
N ASN A 34 9.68 -7.10 4.42
CA ASN A 34 9.41 -8.46 4.02
C ASN A 34 9.33 -9.30 5.30
N ALA A 35 8.12 -9.43 5.83
CA ALA A 35 7.82 -10.46 6.82
C ALA A 35 7.79 -11.80 6.08
N GLY A 36 8.93 -12.50 6.08
CA GLY A 36 9.10 -13.81 5.46
C GLY A 36 9.92 -14.73 6.35
N GLU A 37 9.21 -15.66 6.99
CA GLU A 37 9.59 -17.03 7.35
C GLU A 37 10.97 -17.30 7.97
N GLN A 38 10.93 -17.70 9.25
CA GLN A 38 11.96 -18.52 9.87
C GLN A 38 12.11 -19.85 9.11
N GLY A 39 13.26 -20.05 8.47
CA GLY A 39 13.70 -21.33 7.92
C GLY A 39 15.00 -21.77 8.58
N TYR A 40 14.92 -22.84 9.37
CA TYR A 40 16.06 -23.53 9.99
C TYR A 40 17.11 -23.93 8.95
N MET A 41 18.38 -23.63 9.21
CA MET A 41 19.50 -24.21 8.46
C MET A 41 19.72 -25.66 8.90
N GLY A 42 19.31 -26.59 8.05
CA GLY A 42 19.75 -27.99 8.07
C GLY A 42 20.68 -28.24 6.89
N VAL A 43 21.91 -28.66 7.19
CA VAL A 43 22.91 -29.11 6.22
C VAL A 43 22.50 -30.50 5.69
N ASN A 44 22.32 -30.68 4.37
CA ASN A 44 22.76 -31.91 3.73
C ASN A 44 22.88 -31.84 2.20
N ALA A 45 23.74 -32.72 1.69
CA ALA A 45 24.28 -32.78 0.34
C ALA A 45 23.45 -33.59 -0.66
N GLY A 46 23.59 -33.23 -1.94
CA GLY A 46 23.64 -34.17 -3.08
C GLY A 46 22.32 -34.58 -3.74
N GLY A 47 22.34 -34.66 -5.08
CA GLY A 47 21.47 -35.56 -5.83
C GLY A 47 20.75 -34.95 -7.02
N HIS A 48 21.20 -35.30 -8.23
CA HIS A 48 20.52 -35.11 -9.52
C HIS A 48 19.16 -35.83 -9.60
N GLY A 49 18.24 -35.31 -10.41
CA GLY A 49 17.10 -36.07 -10.92
C GLY A 49 16.13 -35.26 -11.79
N HIS A 50 16.24 -35.39 -13.11
CA HIS A 50 15.17 -35.06 -14.07
C HIS A 50 14.03 -36.07 -13.98
N VAL A 51 12.76 -35.65 -14.06
CA VAL A 51 11.67 -36.42 -14.69
C VAL A 51 10.64 -35.47 -15.32
N ASN A 52 10.18 -35.86 -16.51
CA ASN A 52 9.23 -35.24 -17.44
C ASN A 52 7.81 -35.83 -17.27
N MET A 53 6.84 -35.33 -18.05
CA MET A 53 5.51 -35.89 -18.40
C MET A 53 4.32 -35.55 -17.49
N SER A 54 3.06 -35.48 -17.94
CA SER A 54 2.38 -35.22 -19.22
C SER A 54 0.90 -35.55 -18.99
N VAL A 55 -0.01 -34.66 -19.44
CA VAL A 55 -1.32 -34.87 -20.09
C VAL A 55 -2.34 -35.88 -19.50
N GLY A 56 -3.61 -35.46 -19.41
CA GLY A 56 -4.74 -36.39 -19.41
C GLY A 56 -6.12 -35.73 -19.42
N TYR A 57 -6.73 -35.65 -20.60
CA TYR A 57 -8.14 -35.29 -20.85
C TYR A 57 -9.13 -36.33 -20.30
N GLY A 58 -10.35 -35.90 -19.98
CA GLY A 58 -11.49 -36.82 -19.78
C GLY A 58 -12.82 -36.10 -19.59
N HIS A 59 -13.61 -36.02 -20.67
CA HIS A 59 -15.05 -35.71 -20.62
C HIS A 59 -15.83 -36.89 -20.02
N MET A 60 -16.90 -36.62 -19.28
CA MET A 60 -18.07 -37.50 -19.26
C MET A 60 -19.36 -36.74 -18.95
N ASN A 61 -20.34 -36.94 -19.83
CA ASN A 61 -21.74 -36.55 -19.74
C ASN A 61 -22.50 -37.62 -18.94
N VAL A 62 -23.44 -37.23 -18.07
CA VAL A 62 -24.53 -38.10 -17.63
C VAL A 62 -25.84 -37.32 -17.57
N ASN A 63 -26.87 -37.94 -18.13
CA ASN A 63 -28.23 -37.47 -18.33
C ASN A 63 -29.15 -37.96 -17.20
N VAL A 64 -30.09 -37.10 -16.80
CA VAL A 64 -31.52 -37.36 -16.50
C VAL A 64 -31.89 -38.38 -15.40
N SER A 65 -32.67 -37.94 -14.41
CA SER A 65 -34.09 -38.35 -14.26
C SER A 65 -34.77 -37.73 -13.04
N ALA A 66 -36.00 -37.26 -13.26
CA ALA A 66 -36.93 -36.79 -12.25
C ALA A 66 -37.67 -37.98 -11.62
N GLY A 67 -37.87 -37.92 -10.31
CA GLY A 67 -38.77 -38.79 -9.56
C GLY A 67 -39.54 -37.96 -8.54
N VAL A 68 -40.85 -37.87 -8.74
CA VAL A 68 -41.82 -37.28 -7.82
C VAL A 68 -42.35 -38.40 -6.95
N GLU A 69 -42.27 -38.26 -5.62
CA GLU A 69 -43.19 -38.92 -4.69
C GLU A 69 -43.65 -37.92 -3.63
N ALA A 70 -44.97 -37.84 -3.48
CA ALA A 70 -45.68 -37.02 -2.51
C ALA A 70 -45.99 -37.86 -1.26
N ASN A 71 -45.98 -37.24 -0.07
CA ASN A 71 -46.89 -37.54 1.03
C ASN A 71 -46.75 -36.52 2.18
N GLY A 72 -47.88 -36.04 2.72
CA GLY A 72 -47.97 -35.67 4.14
C GLY A 72 -48.52 -34.29 4.53
N SER A 73 -49.85 -34.21 4.62
CA SER A 73 -50.61 -33.59 5.74
C SER A 73 -50.67 -32.07 5.92
N THR A 74 -51.83 -31.52 5.53
CA THR A 74 -52.36 -30.17 5.73
C THR A 74 -52.85 -29.91 7.16
N SER A 75 -52.68 -28.68 7.66
CA SER A 75 -53.61 -28.03 8.61
C SER A 75 -53.93 -26.63 8.07
N THR A 76 -55.19 -26.38 7.74
CA THR A 76 -55.68 -25.09 7.22
C THR A 76 -56.36 -24.29 8.33
N VAL A 77 -55.86 -23.07 8.57
CA VAL A 77 -56.60 -22.01 9.27
C VAL A 77 -57.08 -21.03 8.20
N SER A 78 -58.39 -20.95 7.98
CA SER A 78 -58.97 -19.98 7.04
C SER A 78 -59.44 -18.73 7.78
N THR A 79 -58.72 -17.62 7.63
CA THR A 79 -59.23 -16.27 7.92
C THR A 79 -59.65 -15.63 6.60
N GLY A 80 -60.96 -15.53 6.36
CA GLY A 80 -61.50 -14.79 5.22
C GLY A 80 -61.57 -13.29 5.56
N GLY A 81 -60.60 -12.51 5.07
CA GLY A 81 -60.66 -11.05 5.08
C GLY A 81 -60.72 -10.54 3.64
N THR A 82 -61.75 -9.78 3.30
CA THR A 82 -61.84 -9.09 2.01
C THR A 82 -61.25 -7.69 2.17
N VAL A 83 -60.16 -7.40 1.46
CA VAL A 83 -59.53 -6.07 1.43
C VAL A 83 -60.10 -5.32 0.23
N GLU A 84 -60.86 -4.25 0.47
CA GLU A 84 -61.25 -3.31 -0.57
C GLU A 84 -60.26 -2.14 -0.59
N GLY A 85 -59.43 -2.09 -1.64
CA GLY A 85 -58.56 -0.97 -1.93
C GLY A 85 -59.27 0.04 -2.82
N SER A 86 -59.22 1.32 -2.47
CA SER A 86 -59.61 2.40 -3.38
C SER A 86 -58.42 3.32 -3.64
N VAL A 87 -58.17 3.62 -4.91
CA VAL A 87 -57.14 4.56 -5.34
C VAL A 87 -57.84 5.78 -5.91
N SER A 88 -57.64 6.93 -5.26
CA SER A 88 -58.13 8.22 -5.74
C SER A 88 -56.94 9.09 -6.13
N ILE A 89 -56.97 9.57 -7.38
CA ILE A 89 -55.96 10.48 -7.92
C ILE A 89 -56.62 11.85 -8.10
N ASN A 90 -56.13 12.84 -7.38
CA ASN A 90 -56.41 14.27 -7.61
C ASN A 90 -55.08 14.93 -7.99
N ASN A 91 -55.13 16.00 -8.77
CA ASN A 91 -54.07 16.69 -9.51
C ASN A 91 -52.75 16.95 -8.76
N ASN A 92 -52.64 16.72 -7.44
CA ASN A 92 -51.38 16.77 -6.68
C ASN A 92 -51.31 15.78 -5.48
N THR A 93 -52.11 14.70 -5.43
CA THR A 93 -51.98 13.65 -4.40
C THR A 93 -52.61 12.34 -4.89
N VAL A 94 -51.89 11.23 -4.72
CA VAL A 94 -52.47 9.88 -4.81
C VAL A 94 -52.82 9.44 -3.39
N THR A 95 -54.10 9.12 -3.17
CA THR A 95 -54.56 8.59 -1.89
C THR A 95 -54.91 7.13 -2.08
N VAL A 96 -54.16 6.24 -1.42
CA VAL A 96 -54.46 4.80 -1.37
C VAL A 96 -55.13 4.54 -0.03
N GLY A 97 -56.44 4.26 -0.08
CA GLY A 97 -57.21 3.84 1.09
C GLY A 97 -57.28 2.32 1.11
N VAL A 98 -56.66 1.69 2.10
CA VAL A 98 -56.84 0.26 2.39
C VAL A 98 -57.83 0.15 3.53
N LYS A 99 -58.99 -0.45 3.26
CA LYS A 99 -59.99 -0.76 4.29
C LYS A 99 -59.84 -2.21 4.70
N GLU A 100 -59.19 -2.45 5.83
CA GLU A 100 -59.17 -3.77 6.46
C GLU A 100 -60.38 -3.94 7.38
N ARG A 101 -61.08 -5.06 7.22
CA ARG A 101 -62.26 -5.40 8.00
C ARG A 101 -61.91 -6.58 8.90
N HIS A 102 -61.92 -6.38 10.21
CA HIS A 102 -61.72 -7.45 11.19
C HIS A 102 -63.00 -7.66 11.99
N GLU A 103 -63.53 -8.89 11.95
CA GLU A 103 -64.59 -9.34 12.85
C GLU A 103 -63.98 -10.28 13.89
N ILE A 104 -64.01 -9.88 15.17
CA ILE A 104 -63.61 -10.72 16.28
C ILE A 104 -64.89 -11.19 16.98
N ASN A 105 -65.11 -12.50 17.02
CA ASN A 105 -66.25 -13.10 17.69
C ASN A 105 -65.85 -13.49 19.12
N VAL A 106 -66.38 -12.79 20.11
CA VAL A 106 -66.08 -13.05 21.54
C VAL A 106 -67.19 -13.92 22.12
N GLY A 107 -66.87 -15.18 22.43
CA GLY A 107 -67.75 -16.10 23.15
C GLY A 107 -67.68 -15.86 24.66
N GLY A 108 -68.82 -15.57 25.29
CA GLY A 108 -68.92 -15.34 26.74
C GLY A 108 -70.32 -15.68 27.27
N SER A 109 -70.34 -16.48 28.33
CA SER A 109 -71.45 -17.24 28.90
C SER A 109 -72.47 -16.43 29.69
N THR A 110 -73.73 -16.88 29.58
CA THR A 110 -74.87 -16.82 30.53
C THR A 110 -75.30 -15.49 31.16
N THR A 111 -76.62 -15.27 30.99
CA THR A 111 -77.52 -14.30 31.63
C THR A 111 -77.45 -12.85 31.12
N THR A 112 -78.21 -12.64 30.03
CA THR A 112 -78.81 -11.38 29.54
C THR A 112 -77.89 -10.20 29.24
N PRO A 113 -77.65 -9.93 27.94
CA PRO A 113 -77.24 -8.59 27.50
C PRO A 113 -77.98 -8.07 26.26
N THR A 114 -78.23 -6.77 26.24
CA THR A 114 -78.44 -6.01 25.01
C THR A 114 -77.08 -5.87 24.32
N SER A 115 -76.83 -6.73 23.32
CA SER A 115 -75.59 -6.75 22.53
C SER A 115 -75.52 -5.53 21.60
N GLY A 116 -74.78 -4.50 22.03
CA GLY A 116 -74.36 -3.41 21.15
C GLY A 116 -73.09 -3.81 20.41
N LYS A 117 -73.20 -4.06 19.10
CA LYS A 117 -72.02 -4.17 18.20
C LYS A 117 -71.33 -2.80 18.13
N VAL A 118 -70.19 -2.64 18.81
CA VAL A 118 -69.35 -1.45 18.63
C VAL A 118 -68.40 -1.70 17.46
N ARG A 119 -68.57 -0.90 16.40
CA ARG A 119 -67.79 -0.93 15.17
C ARG A 119 -66.73 0.16 15.24
N TYR A 120 -65.45 -0.22 15.31
CA TYR A 120 -64.33 0.71 15.18
C TYR A 120 -63.80 0.64 13.75
N GLU A 121 -63.97 1.71 12.97
CA GLU A 121 -63.26 1.88 11.69
C GLU A 121 -62.00 2.71 11.96
N HIS A 122 -60.82 2.10 11.87
CA HIS A 122 -59.54 2.82 11.84
C HIS A 122 -59.13 3.06 10.39
N GLU A 123 -59.18 4.31 9.94
CA GLU A 123 -58.74 4.73 8.61
C GLU A 123 -57.28 5.20 8.69
N TYR A 124 -56.32 4.35 8.31
CA TYR A 124 -54.92 4.76 8.17
C TYR A 124 -54.73 5.50 6.85
N ARG A 125 -54.73 6.84 6.88
CA ARG A 125 -54.37 7.66 5.71
C ARG A 125 -52.87 7.94 5.69
N HIS A 126 -52.10 7.13 4.98
CA HIS A 126 -50.75 7.52 4.59
C HIS A 126 -50.82 8.55 3.47
N LYS A 127 -50.70 9.84 3.81
CA LYS A 127 -50.47 10.92 2.84
C LYS A 127 -48.97 10.99 2.56
N VAL A 128 -48.49 10.30 1.53
CA VAL A 128 -47.15 10.59 0.97
C VAL A 128 -47.29 11.91 0.22
N SER A 129 -46.67 12.95 0.75
CA SER A 129 -46.73 14.29 0.14
C SER A 129 -45.84 14.31 -1.09
N ILE A 130 -46.32 14.82 -2.23
CA ILE A 130 -45.53 14.99 -3.48
C ILE A 130 -44.19 15.74 -3.25
N LYS A 131 -44.08 16.51 -2.16
CA LYS A 131 -42.80 17.13 -1.75
C LYS A 131 -41.73 16.13 -1.33
N GLU A 132 -42.08 14.98 -0.77
CA GLU A 132 -41.12 13.93 -0.37
C GLU A 132 -40.56 13.18 -1.58
N GLU A 133 -41.39 12.86 -2.58
CA GLU A 133 -40.91 12.23 -3.83
C GLU A 133 -39.94 13.13 -4.60
N ASN A 134 -40.21 14.44 -4.68
CA ASN A 134 -39.29 15.39 -5.30
C ASN A 134 -37.98 15.54 -4.51
N TRP A 135 -38.03 15.43 -3.18
CA TRP A 135 -36.83 15.47 -2.34
C TRP A 135 -35.96 14.22 -2.50
N ILE A 136 -36.58 13.03 -2.57
CA ILE A 136 -35.89 11.76 -2.79
C ILE A 136 -35.22 11.74 -4.17
N LYS A 137 -35.95 12.10 -5.24
CA LYS A 137 -35.39 12.18 -6.59
C LYS A 137 -34.20 13.14 -6.68
N ASN A 138 -34.31 14.32 -6.07
CA ASN A 138 -33.22 15.30 -6.03
C ASN A 138 -32.02 14.78 -5.21
N ARG A 139 -32.25 14.03 -4.12
CA ARG A 139 -31.19 13.39 -3.34
C ARG A 139 -30.46 12.31 -4.15
N GLU A 140 -31.17 11.46 -4.86
CA GLU A 140 -30.59 10.41 -5.71
C GLU A 140 -29.78 10.99 -6.87
N GLU A 141 -30.28 12.05 -7.52
CA GLU A 141 -29.53 12.80 -8.54
C GLU A 141 -28.24 13.41 -7.97
N ARG A 142 -28.29 14.00 -6.77
CA ARG A 142 -27.09 14.51 -6.09
C ARG A 142 -26.09 13.41 -5.76
N ILE A 143 -26.55 12.25 -5.29
CA ILE A 143 -25.67 11.10 -5.00
C ILE A 143 -25.01 10.58 -6.28
N ARG A 144 -25.78 10.45 -7.37
CA ARG A 144 -25.24 10.07 -8.69
C ARG A 144 -24.18 11.06 -9.15
N HIS A 145 -24.47 12.36 -9.08
CA HIS A 145 -23.52 13.40 -9.46
C HIS A 145 -22.24 13.38 -8.60
N ILE A 146 -22.37 13.20 -7.28
CA ILE A 146 -21.21 13.06 -6.38
C ILE A 146 -20.38 11.81 -6.71
N ASN A 147 -21.02 10.69 -7.03
CA ASN A 147 -20.33 9.46 -7.40
C ASN A 147 -19.62 9.58 -8.74
N GLU A 148 -20.21 10.28 -9.71
CA GLU A 148 -19.59 10.60 -10.99
C GLU A 148 -18.35 11.48 -10.81
N ILE A 149 -18.46 12.58 -10.04
CA ILE A 149 -17.32 13.44 -9.69
C ILE A 149 -16.22 12.62 -9.00
N ARG A 150 -16.57 11.77 -8.02
CA ARG A 150 -15.59 10.90 -7.33
C ARG A 150 -14.92 9.92 -8.30
N HIS A 151 -15.65 9.36 -9.25
CA HIS A 151 -15.10 8.46 -10.25
C HIS A 151 -14.12 9.20 -11.17
N GLU A 152 -14.48 10.39 -11.64
CA GLU A 152 -13.62 11.22 -12.48
C GLU A 152 -12.34 11.63 -11.76
N ILE A 153 -12.45 12.05 -10.48
CA ILE A 153 -11.29 12.38 -9.64
C ILE A 153 -10.39 11.15 -9.46
N LYS A 154 -10.95 9.98 -9.14
CA LYS A 154 -10.18 8.73 -9.00
C LYS A 154 -9.46 8.35 -10.30
N LYS A 155 -10.13 8.52 -11.45
CA LYS A 155 -9.54 8.26 -12.77
C LYS A 155 -8.35 9.21 -13.04
N LYS A 156 -8.53 10.51 -12.83
CA LYS A 156 -7.46 11.52 -12.98
C LYS A 156 -6.27 11.25 -12.05
N ILE A 157 -6.51 10.85 -10.81
CA ILE A 157 -5.45 10.47 -9.86
C ILE A 157 -4.68 9.24 -10.36
N ARG A 158 -5.39 8.21 -10.84
CA ARG A 158 -4.76 6.98 -11.36
C ARG A 158 -3.90 7.27 -12.59
N GLU A 159 -4.41 8.07 -13.52
CA GLU A 159 -3.67 8.47 -14.73
C GLU A 159 -2.38 9.24 -14.38
N ARG A 160 -2.48 10.22 -13.47
CA ARG A 160 -1.31 10.96 -12.96
C ARG A 160 -0.30 10.05 -12.26
N LEU A 161 -0.77 9.09 -11.46
CA LEU A 161 0.09 8.14 -10.76
C LEU A 161 0.84 7.23 -11.74
N GLU A 162 0.18 6.78 -12.81
CA GLU A 162 0.79 5.94 -13.83
C GLU A 162 1.82 6.71 -14.66
N GLU A 163 1.52 7.96 -15.02
CA GLU A 163 2.50 8.85 -15.68
C GLU A 163 3.71 9.10 -14.78
N PHE A 164 3.49 9.35 -13.49
CA PHE A 164 4.55 9.53 -12.50
C PHE A 164 5.42 8.27 -12.37
N LYS A 165 4.81 7.08 -12.27
CA LYS A 165 5.54 5.81 -12.23
C LYS A 165 6.43 5.60 -13.45
N LYS A 166 5.92 5.87 -14.66
CA LYS A 166 6.70 5.76 -15.90
C LYS A 166 7.88 6.73 -15.92
N LYS A 167 7.66 7.99 -15.52
CA LYS A 167 8.74 8.98 -15.39
C LYS A 167 9.79 8.53 -14.38
N PHE A 168 9.36 8.01 -13.23
CA PHE A 168 10.24 7.52 -12.17
C PHE A 168 11.12 6.36 -12.66
N VAL A 169 10.52 5.32 -13.27
CA VAL A 169 11.27 4.17 -13.82
C VAL A 169 12.30 4.62 -14.85
N HIS A 170 11.91 5.52 -15.77
CA HIS A 170 12.84 6.05 -16.79
C HIS A 170 14.01 6.84 -16.19
N ILE A 171 13.75 7.62 -15.14
CA ILE A 171 14.82 8.36 -14.45
C ILE A 171 15.76 7.40 -13.71
N GLU A 172 15.21 6.36 -13.06
CA GLU A 172 16.04 5.36 -12.35
C GLU A 172 16.91 4.55 -13.31
N GLU A 173 16.37 4.13 -14.46
CA GLU A 173 17.17 3.45 -15.50
C GLU A 173 18.31 4.33 -16.01
N LYS A 174 18.03 5.62 -16.26
CA LYS A 174 19.08 6.60 -16.62
C LYS A 174 20.11 6.75 -15.52
N ARG A 175 19.67 6.79 -14.26
CA ARG A 175 20.54 6.93 -13.08
C ARG A 175 21.49 5.74 -12.95
N GLU A 176 20.99 4.51 -13.07
CA GLU A 176 21.82 3.30 -13.02
C GLU A 176 22.77 3.19 -14.22
N ALA A 177 22.33 3.58 -15.42
CA ALA A 177 23.22 3.68 -16.57
C ALA A 177 24.37 4.69 -16.36
N ARG A 178 24.06 5.89 -15.83
CA ARG A 178 25.05 6.92 -15.48
C ARG A 178 26.02 6.44 -14.41
N LYS A 179 25.54 5.74 -13.39
CA LYS A 179 26.36 5.12 -12.34
C LYS A 179 27.32 4.08 -12.91
N LYS A 180 26.84 3.18 -13.79
CA LYS A 180 27.70 2.21 -14.48
C LYS A 180 28.78 2.89 -15.34
N ASN A 181 28.42 3.96 -16.06
CA ASN A 181 29.36 4.75 -16.86
C ASN A 181 30.41 5.45 -16.00
N MET A 182 30.02 5.98 -14.84
CA MET A 182 30.92 6.58 -13.86
C MET A 182 31.95 5.55 -13.35
N VAL A 183 31.49 4.38 -12.90
CA VAL A 183 32.36 3.28 -12.42
C VAL A 183 33.32 2.82 -13.50
N ASN A 184 32.84 2.66 -14.75
CA ASN A 184 33.70 2.30 -15.87
C ASN A 184 34.75 3.36 -16.18
N SER A 185 34.38 4.65 -16.12
CA SER A 185 35.32 5.76 -16.32
C SER A 185 36.38 5.81 -15.23
N MET A 186 36.01 5.57 -13.96
CA MET A 186 36.96 5.46 -12.85
C MET A 186 37.92 4.28 -13.02
N LYS A 187 37.42 3.12 -13.44
CA LYS A 187 38.26 1.95 -13.72
C LYS A 187 39.28 2.25 -14.82
N MET A 188 38.84 2.79 -15.95
CA MET A 188 39.72 3.19 -17.05
C MET A 188 40.76 4.24 -16.60
N TYR A 189 40.33 5.23 -15.82
CA TYR A 189 41.21 6.21 -15.22
C TYR A 189 42.34 5.55 -14.41
N GLU A 190 42.02 4.61 -13.52
CA GLU A 190 43.01 3.91 -12.70
C GLU A 190 43.98 3.07 -13.54
N GLU A 191 43.47 2.35 -14.53
CA GLU A 191 44.28 1.55 -15.45
C GLU A 191 45.29 2.42 -16.22
N TYR A 192 44.82 3.52 -16.84
CA TYR A 192 45.69 4.43 -17.59
C TYR A 192 46.65 5.20 -16.69
N ARG A 193 46.24 5.54 -15.46
CA ARG A 193 47.13 6.13 -14.46
C ARG A 193 48.32 5.22 -14.18
N ASN A 194 48.05 3.93 -13.95
CA ASN A 194 49.10 2.96 -13.63
C ASN A 194 50.05 2.72 -14.80
N LEU A 195 49.53 2.68 -16.03
CA LEU A 195 50.35 2.59 -17.25
C LEU A 195 51.22 3.84 -17.44
N TYR A 196 50.64 5.03 -17.27
CA TYR A 196 51.35 6.30 -17.33
C TYR A 196 52.49 6.39 -16.31
N LEU A 197 52.25 6.00 -15.05
CA LEU A 197 53.26 6.01 -14.00
C LEU A 197 54.46 5.09 -14.30
N LYS A 198 54.24 4.00 -15.05
CA LYS A 198 55.31 3.09 -15.47
C LYS A 198 56.15 3.63 -16.63
N MET A 199 55.50 4.27 -17.62
CA MET A 199 56.18 4.68 -18.86
C MET A 199 56.68 6.13 -18.88
N GLY A 200 56.14 7.00 -18.01
CA GLY A 200 56.49 8.42 -17.94
C GLY A 200 56.02 9.24 -19.14
N LEU A 201 56.10 10.57 -19.07
CA LEU A 201 55.57 11.45 -20.13
C LEU A 201 56.47 11.54 -21.38
N ASN A 202 57.73 11.12 -21.28
CA ASN A 202 58.73 11.32 -22.34
C ASN A 202 58.66 10.26 -23.44
N SER A 203 57.99 9.12 -23.19
CA SER A 203 57.76 8.09 -24.21
C SER A 203 56.49 8.40 -25.01
N LYS A 204 56.44 7.97 -26.28
CA LYS A 204 55.26 8.16 -27.14
C LYS A 204 54.03 7.45 -26.55
N GLU A 205 54.23 6.24 -26.04
CA GLU A 205 53.22 5.43 -25.37
C GLU A 205 52.79 6.08 -24.05
N GLY A 206 53.74 6.58 -23.26
CA GLY A 206 53.46 7.25 -22.01
C GLY A 206 52.71 8.57 -22.18
N PHE A 207 52.97 9.34 -23.24
CA PHE A 207 52.15 10.48 -23.63
C PHE A 207 50.71 10.07 -23.94
N LYS A 208 50.51 9.00 -24.73
CA LYS A 208 49.18 8.46 -25.02
C LYS A 208 48.44 8.04 -23.74
N TYR A 209 49.12 7.37 -22.81
CA TYR A 209 48.52 6.98 -21.53
C TYR A 209 48.21 8.16 -20.63
N ALA A 210 49.07 9.19 -20.60
CA ALA A 210 48.79 10.43 -19.87
C ALA A 210 47.51 11.11 -20.39
N LYS A 211 47.35 11.17 -21.71
CA LYS A 211 46.17 11.73 -22.36
C LYS A 211 44.89 10.96 -22.00
N HIS A 212 44.89 9.63 -22.14
CA HIS A 212 43.75 8.80 -21.76
C HIS A 212 43.44 8.88 -20.26
N PHE A 213 44.47 8.93 -19.42
CA PHE A 213 44.32 9.10 -17.98
C PHE A 213 43.54 10.37 -17.63
N VAL A 214 43.93 11.54 -18.15
CA VAL A 214 43.23 12.80 -17.88
C VAL A 214 41.84 12.79 -18.51
N TYR A 215 41.72 12.28 -19.74
CA TYR A 215 40.45 12.17 -20.47
C TYR A 215 39.39 11.37 -19.68
N HIS A 216 39.73 10.17 -19.22
CA HIS A 216 38.81 9.34 -18.44
C HIS A 216 38.51 9.93 -17.05
N GLY A 217 39.46 10.68 -16.45
CA GLY A 217 39.21 11.44 -15.23
C GLY A 217 38.17 12.54 -15.42
N GLY A 218 38.25 13.28 -16.53
CA GLY A 218 37.24 14.28 -16.90
C GLY A 218 35.86 13.67 -17.12
N TYR A 219 35.77 12.55 -17.85
CA TYR A 219 34.50 11.84 -18.04
C TYR A 219 33.94 11.24 -16.75
N ALA A 220 34.78 10.82 -15.81
CA ALA A 220 34.31 10.42 -14.49
C ALA A 220 33.61 11.59 -13.76
N CYS A 221 34.14 12.82 -13.88
CA CYS A 221 33.53 14.02 -13.33
C CYS A 221 32.18 14.33 -14.01
N ILE A 222 32.11 14.29 -15.35
CA ILE A 222 30.85 14.49 -16.09
C ILE A 222 29.79 13.47 -15.67
N ASN A 223 30.15 12.17 -15.61
CA ASN A 223 29.21 11.14 -15.21
C ASN A 223 28.71 11.32 -13.76
N PHE A 224 29.58 11.80 -12.86
CA PHE A 224 29.18 12.17 -11.51
C PHE A 224 28.20 13.35 -11.50
N PHE A 225 28.40 14.36 -12.35
CA PHE A 225 27.48 15.49 -12.46
C PHE A 225 26.13 15.06 -13.03
N MET A 226 26.14 14.16 -14.02
CA MET A 226 24.91 13.56 -14.55
C MET A 226 24.16 12.73 -13.49
N LEU A 227 24.88 12.11 -12.54
CA LEU A 227 24.26 11.40 -11.41
C LEU A 227 23.56 12.38 -10.46
N ILE A 228 24.25 13.46 -10.07
CA ILE A 228 23.65 14.52 -9.25
C ILE A 228 22.46 15.16 -9.96
N ARG A 229 22.58 15.43 -11.26
CA ARG A 229 21.50 15.95 -12.10
C ARG A 229 20.25 15.04 -12.03
N SER A 230 20.43 13.71 -12.14
CA SER A 230 19.34 12.74 -11.97
C SER A 230 18.71 12.82 -10.57
N ASP A 231 19.53 12.88 -9.53
CA ASP A 231 19.02 12.94 -8.16
C ASP A 231 18.23 14.25 -7.90
N ILE A 232 18.72 15.37 -8.45
CA ILE A 232 18.05 16.68 -8.37
C ILE A 232 16.74 16.66 -9.16
N GLU A 233 16.70 16.09 -10.37
CA GLU A 233 15.47 15.94 -11.17
C GLU A 233 14.33 15.27 -10.39
N MET A 234 14.66 14.27 -9.56
CA MET A 234 13.73 13.52 -8.71
C MET A 234 13.40 14.21 -7.38
N SER A 235 14.16 15.24 -7.00
CA SER A 235 13.95 15.97 -5.76
C SER A 235 12.86 17.04 -5.89
N ASN A 236 12.33 17.48 -4.75
CA ASN A 236 11.37 18.58 -4.62
C ASN A 236 12.04 19.91 -4.23
N LEU A 237 13.30 20.13 -4.63
CA LEU A 237 14.03 21.35 -4.30
C LEU A 237 13.38 22.59 -4.94
N PRO A 238 13.31 23.74 -4.23
CA PRO A 238 12.65 24.95 -4.74
C PRO A 238 13.38 25.57 -5.94
N ASN A 239 14.71 25.56 -5.94
CA ASN A 239 15.55 26.16 -7.00
C ASN A 239 16.06 25.11 -8.00
N LYS A 240 15.30 24.03 -8.22
CA LYS A 240 15.73 22.87 -9.00
C LYS A 240 16.18 23.24 -10.41
N ASP A 241 15.40 24.04 -11.14
CA ASP A 241 15.65 24.33 -12.55
C ASP A 241 16.93 25.17 -12.75
N GLU A 242 17.19 26.12 -11.83
CA GLU A 242 18.41 26.93 -11.84
C GLU A 242 19.65 26.06 -11.60
N ILE A 243 19.59 25.16 -10.62
CA ILE A 243 20.70 24.24 -10.32
C ILE A 243 20.95 23.29 -11.50
N LEU A 244 19.89 22.78 -12.13
CA LEU A 244 20.02 21.91 -13.31
C LEU A 244 20.68 22.64 -14.48
N GLN A 245 20.29 23.89 -14.74
CA GLN A 245 20.89 24.71 -15.78
C GLN A 245 22.38 24.97 -15.52
N GLU A 246 22.76 25.24 -14.27
CA GLU A 246 24.15 25.46 -13.88
C GLU A 246 24.98 24.18 -14.02
N ILE A 247 24.44 23.02 -13.63
CA ILE A 247 25.09 21.72 -13.85
C ILE A 247 25.30 21.45 -15.34
N ASP A 248 24.30 21.73 -16.19
CA ASP A 248 24.41 21.55 -17.64
C ASP A 248 25.50 22.48 -18.24
N SER A 249 25.61 23.72 -17.73
CA SER A 249 26.69 24.64 -18.09
C SER A 249 28.07 24.09 -17.69
N TYR A 250 28.21 23.53 -16.48
CA TYR A 250 29.45 22.90 -16.04
C TYR A 250 29.82 21.67 -16.84
N ILE A 251 28.85 20.84 -17.22
CA ILE A 251 29.08 19.68 -18.09
C ILE A 251 29.65 20.16 -19.43
N SER A 252 29.04 21.18 -20.05
CA SER A 252 29.51 21.72 -21.33
C SER A 252 30.92 22.30 -21.23
N ALA A 253 31.24 23.04 -20.16
CA ALA A 253 32.58 23.58 -19.93
C ALA A 253 33.62 22.46 -19.73
N LEU A 254 33.28 21.40 -19.00
CA LEU A 254 34.14 20.23 -18.82
C LEU A 254 34.39 19.50 -20.15
N GLU A 255 33.35 19.30 -20.96
CA GLU A 255 33.46 18.66 -22.28
C GLU A 255 34.42 19.43 -23.21
N GLU A 256 34.33 20.77 -23.22
CA GLU A 256 35.26 21.62 -23.98
C GLU A 256 36.72 21.37 -23.57
N LYS A 257 37.01 21.38 -22.26
CA LYS A 257 38.37 21.17 -21.75
C LYS A 257 38.88 19.75 -21.98
N ILE A 258 38.00 18.75 -21.89
CA ILE A 258 38.32 17.35 -22.22
C ILE A 258 38.62 17.19 -23.71
N ASN A 259 37.88 17.89 -24.58
CA ASN A 259 38.16 17.89 -26.02
C ASN A 259 39.53 18.52 -26.33
N ALA A 260 39.92 19.60 -25.65
CA ALA A 260 41.27 20.16 -25.77
C ALA A 260 42.36 19.15 -25.37
N ILE A 261 42.14 18.38 -24.29
CA ILE A 261 43.02 17.27 -23.91
C ILE A 261 43.07 16.22 -25.02
N ASN A 262 41.91 15.83 -25.57
CA ASN A 262 41.82 14.84 -26.64
C ASN A 262 42.43 15.31 -27.98
N ASN A 263 42.53 16.62 -28.20
CA ASN A 263 43.14 17.19 -29.41
C ASN A 263 44.62 17.52 -29.25
N SER A 264 45.16 17.51 -28.03
CA SER A 264 46.58 17.76 -27.80
C SER A 264 47.49 16.76 -28.53
N THR A 265 48.53 17.29 -29.18
CA THR A 265 49.52 16.53 -29.96
C THR A 265 50.92 16.57 -29.34
N SER A 266 51.19 17.55 -28.47
CA SER A 266 52.44 17.71 -27.75
C SER A 266 52.29 17.63 -26.22
N PRO A 267 53.34 17.23 -25.47
CA PRO A 267 53.33 17.26 -24.01
C PRO A 267 53.02 18.64 -23.42
N GLU A 268 53.45 19.72 -24.08
CA GLU A 268 53.23 21.10 -23.69
C GLU A 268 51.75 21.48 -23.81
N GLU A 269 51.11 21.16 -24.93
CA GLU A 269 49.66 21.32 -25.13
C GLU A 269 48.86 20.54 -24.08
N LEU A 270 49.23 19.28 -23.84
CA LEU A 270 48.55 18.44 -22.85
C LEU A 270 48.67 19.04 -21.44
N ARG A 271 49.84 19.55 -21.05
CA ARG A 271 50.04 20.22 -19.76
C ARG A 271 49.19 21.48 -19.64
N SER A 272 49.08 22.27 -20.71
CA SER A 272 48.24 23.48 -20.72
C SER A 272 46.75 23.11 -20.56
N ALA A 273 46.24 22.21 -21.40
CA ALA A 273 44.85 21.77 -21.35
C ALA A 273 44.48 21.11 -20.00
N THR A 274 45.40 20.33 -19.42
CA THR A 274 45.20 19.72 -18.09
C THR A 274 45.16 20.79 -16.99
N ARG A 275 45.95 21.87 -17.12
CA ARG A 275 45.93 22.98 -16.17
C ARG A 275 44.58 23.70 -16.22
N GLU A 276 44.10 24.03 -17.42
CA GLU A 276 42.77 24.65 -17.60
C GLU A 276 41.64 23.78 -17.05
N LEU A 277 41.65 22.47 -17.35
CA LEU A 277 40.64 21.54 -16.79
C LEU A 277 40.67 21.54 -15.26
N ARG A 278 41.86 21.53 -14.66
CA ARG A 278 42.02 21.55 -13.20
C ARG A 278 41.53 22.86 -12.59
N ASP A 279 41.86 23.97 -13.22
CA ASP A 279 41.50 25.29 -12.70
C ASP A 279 39.97 25.46 -12.77
N LEU A 280 39.33 25.03 -13.87
CA LEU A 280 37.87 24.89 -13.97
C LEU A 280 37.30 23.95 -12.91
N TRP A 281 37.92 22.78 -12.68
CA TRP A 281 37.46 21.86 -11.65
C TRP A 281 37.49 22.48 -10.24
N ASN A 282 38.55 23.22 -9.91
CA ASN A 282 38.66 23.86 -8.60
C ASN A 282 37.59 24.94 -8.39
N GLU A 283 37.12 25.58 -9.47
CA GLU A 283 36.01 26.53 -9.44
C GLU A 283 34.66 25.83 -9.21
N ILE A 284 34.39 24.74 -9.92
CA ILE A 284 33.06 24.07 -9.88
C ILE A 284 32.92 23.10 -8.68
N LYS A 285 34.02 22.52 -8.19
CA LYS A 285 34.01 21.50 -7.13
C LYS A 285 33.25 21.94 -5.86
N PRO A 286 33.47 23.14 -5.30
CA PRO A 286 32.76 23.57 -4.10
C PRO A 286 31.25 23.62 -4.30
N LYS A 287 30.77 24.13 -5.43
CA LYS A 287 29.33 24.23 -5.75
C LYS A 287 28.68 22.87 -5.91
N ILE A 288 29.33 21.96 -6.63
CA ILE A 288 28.84 20.60 -6.82
C ILE A 288 28.78 19.82 -5.50
N ARG A 289 29.72 20.07 -4.58
CA ARG A 289 29.65 19.53 -3.22
C ARG A 289 28.39 20.00 -2.51
N LEU A 290 28.06 21.30 -2.57
CA LEU A 290 26.84 21.86 -1.99
C LEU A 290 25.58 21.24 -2.61
N TYR A 291 25.53 21.10 -3.94
CA TYR A 291 24.39 20.44 -4.61
C TYR A 291 24.22 18.98 -4.22
N THR A 292 25.32 18.28 -3.98
CA THR A 292 25.28 16.91 -3.46
C THR A 292 24.70 16.88 -2.06
N GLN A 293 25.13 17.80 -1.17
CA GLN A 293 24.62 17.90 0.19
C GLN A 293 23.14 18.25 0.22
N LEU A 294 22.71 19.23 -0.59
CA LEU A 294 21.31 19.63 -0.72
C LEU A 294 20.42 18.47 -1.19
N THR A 295 20.93 17.66 -2.12
CA THR A 295 20.26 16.44 -2.58
C THR A 295 20.11 15.41 -1.46
N ILE A 296 21.12 15.26 -0.60
CA ILE A 296 21.06 14.35 0.56
C ILE A 296 20.03 14.86 1.58
N VAL A 297 20.03 16.16 1.89
CA VAL A 297 19.03 16.80 2.76
C VAL A 297 17.61 16.50 2.26
N ALA A 298 17.31 16.78 0.99
CA ALA A 298 16.00 16.50 0.41
C ALA A 298 15.61 15.00 0.50
N LYS A 299 16.57 14.08 0.39
CA LYS A 299 16.31 12.64 0.57
C LYS A 299 15.98 12.31 2.03
N LEU A 300 16.69 12.91 2.99
CA LEU A 300 16.45 12.70 4.42
C LEU A 300 15.13 13.34 4.89
N GLU A 301 14.75 14.52 4.37
CA GLU A 301 13.43 15.12 4.62
C GLU A 301 12.30 14.18 4.21
N ASN A 302 12.38 13.58 3.02
CA ASN A 302 11.40 12.58 2.58
C ASN A 302 11.33 11.34 3.50
N VAL A 303 12.44 10.97 4.15
CA VAL A 303 12.46 9.88 5.14
C VAL A 303 11.77 10.34 6.44
N LEU A 304 12.05 11.56 6.90
CA LEU A 304 11.41 12.14 8.09
C LEU A 304 9.90 12.28 7.91
N ASP A 305 9.40 12.75 6.76
CA ASP A 305 7.96 12.88 6.50
C ASP A 305 7.24 11.52 6.59
N ARG A 306 7.89 10.46 6.08
CA ARG A 306 7.37 9.09 6.20
C ARG A 306 7.42 8.58 7.63
N ALA A 307 8.51 8.86 8.34
CA ALA A 307 8.69 8.49 9.74
C ALA A 307 7.61 9.17 10.61
N GLU A 308 7.39 10.46 10.44
CA GLU A 308 6.35 11.23 11.12
C GLU A 308 4.95 10.63 10.86
N MET A 309 4.63 10.29 9.61
CA MET A 309 3.37 9.62 9.27
C MET A 309 3.22 8.24 9.95
N ILE A 310 4.31 7.46 10.06
CA ILE A 310 4.31 6.19 10.80
C ILE A 310 4.05 6.45 12.29
N GLY A 311 4.74 7.42 12.89
CA GLY A 311 4.54 7.84 14.28
C GLY A 311 3.10 8.25 14.56
N MET A 312 2.50 9.10 13.72
CA MET A 312 1.10 9.53 13.86
C MET A 312 0.11 8.36 13.81
N ASN A 313 0.34 7.38 12.94
CA ASN A 313 -0.48 6.16 12.88
C ASN A 313 -0.31 5.28 14.14
N LEU A 314 0.90 5.27 14.72
CA LEU A 314 1.18 4.57 15.96
C LEU A 314 0.54 5.26 17.17
N THR A 315 0.45 6.60 17.21
CA THR A 315 -0.23 7.33 18.29
C THR A 315 -1.66 6.83 18.50
N ALA A 316 -2.43 6.67 17.41
CA ALA A 316 -3.78 6.12 17.48
C ALA A 316 -3.80 4.69 18.03
N THR A 317 -2.81 3.88 17.65
CA THR A 317 -2.70 2.48 18.10
C THR A 317 -2.30 2.40 19.58
N VAL A 318 -1.36 3.22 20.04
CA VAL A 318 -0.86 3.21 21.42
C VAL A 318 -1.94 3.69 22.40
N GLN A 319 -2.73 4.70 22.03
CA GLN A 319 -3.85 5.20 22.82
C GLN A 319 -4.89 4.10 23.14
N ASP A 320 -5.08 3.14 22.24
CA ASP A 320 -6.01 2.02 22.45
C ASP A 320 -5.56 1.05 23.57
N TYR A 321 -4.26 1.00 23.88
CA TYR A 321 -3.70 0.06 24.86
C TYR A 321 -3.39 0.70 26.23
N ASN A 322 -3.30 2.03 26.32
CA ASN A 322 -3.09 2.79 27.56
C ASN A 322 -1.91 2.28 28.42
N VAL A 323 -0.76 2.05 27.76
CA VAL A 323 0.47 1.55 28.40
C VAL A 323 1.49 2.70 28.46
N SER A 324 1.81 3.16 29.68
CA SER A 324 2.74 4.28 29.91
C SER A 324 4.09 4.10 29.20
N GLU A 325 4.63 2.87 29.18
CA GLU A 325 5.92 2.58 28.52
C GLU A 325 5.85 2.81 26.99
N LEU A 326 4.70 2.55 26.35
CA LEU A 326 4.53 2.82 24.92
C LEU A 326 4.40 4.31 24.63
N GLU A 327 3.80 5.08 25.55
CA GLU A 327 3.71 6.54 25.43
C GLU A 327 5.10 7.19 25.56
N ASP A 328 5.93 6.71 26.49
CA ASP A 328 7.31 7.17 26.68
C ASP A 328 8.16 6.88 25.44
N LEU A 329 8.11 5.65 24.91
CA LEU A 329 8.83 5.27 23.67
C LEU A 329 8.34 6.08 22.46
N LEU A 330 7.04 6.34 22.36
CA LEU A 330 6.49 7.16 21.29
C LEU A 330 6.95 8.63 21.40
N SER A 331 7.06 9.16 22.63
CA SER A 331 7.60 10.49 22.87
C SER A 331 9.09 10.57 22.51
N GLU A 332 9.88 9.56 22.89
CA GLU A 332 11.30 9.46 22.53
C GLU A 332 11.49 9.37 21.00
N TYR A 333 10.64 8.58 20.33
CA TYR A 333 10.62 8.50 18.87
C TYR A 333 10.44 9.87 18.21
N PHE A 334 9.43 10.63 18.63
CA PHE A 334 9.19 11.97 18.07
C PHE A 334 10.32 12.95 18.41
N ALA A 335 10.92 12.86 19.59
CA ALA A 335 12.07 13.69 19.95
C ALA A 335 13.26 13.50 19.00
N HIS A 336 13.58 12.26 18.61
CA HIS A 336 14.61 11.98 17.61
C HIS A 336 14.25 12.51 16.21
N ILE A 337 12.97 12.41 15.81
CA ILE A 337 12.50 12.97 14.53
C ILE A 337 12.64 14.50 14.52
N ASP A 338 12.29 15.18 15.61
CA ASP A 338 12.41 16.63 15.75
C ASP A 338 13.89 17.08 15.75
N ASN A 339 14.75 16.37 16.47
CA ASN A 339 16.19 16.63 16.46
C ASN A 339 16.80 16.48 15.06
N ALA A 340 16.43 15.40 14.35
CA ALA A 340 16.87 15.20 12.97
C ALA A 340 16.43 16.35 12.06
N ARG A 341 15.20 16.85 12.22
CA ARG A 341 14.68 17.98 11.44
C ARG A 341 15.42 19.28 11.76
N ASN A 342 15.76 19.52 13.03
CA ASN A 342 16.59 20.68 13.43
C ASN A 342 17.98 20.63 12.77
N TYR A 343 18.65 19.48 12.79
CA TYR A 343 19.95 19.32 12.11
C TYR A 343 19.85 19.51 10.59
N LEU A 344 18.77 19.05 9.95
CA LEU A 344 18.56 19.31 8.51
C LEU A 344 18.33 20.80 8.22
N ASN A 345 17.59 21.51 9.06
CA ASN A 345 17.40 22.96 8.91
C ASN A 345 18.74 23.71 9.01
N GLU A 346 19.56 23.37 10.02
CA GLU A 346 20.92 23.93 10.14
C GLU A 346 21.79 23.58 8.93
N ALA A 347 21.66 22.36 8.38
CA ALA A 347 22.36 21.97 7.17
C ALA A 347 21.95 22.81 5.95
N VAL A 348 20.66 23.13 5.80
CA VAL A 348 20.17 24.00 4.72
C VAL A 348 20.76 25.41 4.87
N GLU A 349 20.70 26.01 6.06
CA GLU A 349 21.25 27.35 6.32
C GLU A 349 22.75 27.45 5.98
N ARG A 350 23.52 26.41 6.32
CA ARG A 350 24.94 26.30 5.97
C ARG A 350 25.15 26.21 4.47
N ILE A 351 24.37 25.37 3.78
CA ILE A 351 24.46 25.21 2.32
C ILE A 351 24.13 26.51 1.60
N GLU A 352 23.08 27.22 2.02
CA GLU A 352 22.66 28.52 1.47
C GLU A 352 23.73 29.59 1.68
N SER A 353 24.46 29.51 2.81
CA SER A 353 25.62 30.37 3.10
C SER A 353 26.89 29.97 2.34
N GLY A 354 26.85 28.89 1.55
CA GLY A 354 27.99 28.35 0.81
C GLY A 354 28.97 27.52 1.63
N GLU A 355 28.57 27.12 2.85
CA GLU A 355 29.38 26.36 3.80
C GLU A 355 29.14 24.85 3.68
N ASP A 356 30.12 24.06 4.13
CA ASP A 356 30.01 22.60 4.17
C ASP A 356 29.07 22.18 5.32
N ALA A 357 27.99 21.46 4.98
CA ALA A 357 26.97 21.03 5.93
C ALA A 357 27.02 19.52 6.26
N MET A 358 28.08 18.81 5.87
CA MET A 358 28.13 17.35 5.99
C MET A 358 27.99 16.85 7.43
N ASP A 359 28.56 17.56 8.41
CA ASP A 359 28.50 17.15 9.82
C ASP A 359 27.05 17.13 10.31
N TYR A 360 26.27 18.18 10.02
CA TYR A 360 24.84 18.26 10.34
C TYR A 360 24.01 17.18 9.65
N ILE A 361 24.32 16.87 8.38
CA ILE A 361 23.67 15.78 7.64
C ILE A 361 23.96 14.43 8.31
N MET A 362 25.18 14.23 8.83
CA MET A 362 25.54 13.02 9.55
C MET A 362 24.83 12.89 10.89
N GLU A 363 24.70 13.99 11.65
CA GLU A 363 23.94 14.01 12.91
C GLU A 363 22.44 13.75 12.67
N ALA A 364 21.83 14.40 11.67
CA ALA A 364 20.45 14.13 11.28
C ALA A 364 20.23 12.64 10.94
N ARG A 365 21.19 12.02 10.25
CA ARG A 365 21.14 10.59 9.94
C ARG A 365 21.25 9.72 11.19
N ALA A 366 22.09 10.10 12.15
CA ALA A 366 22.23 9.38 13.41
C ALA A 366 20.89 9.38 14.18
N GLU A 367 20.27 10.55 14.33
CA GLU A 367 18.95 10.71 14.97
C GLU A 367 17.86 9.89 14.27
N ILE A 368 17.82 9.85 12.93
CA ILE A 368 16.89 9.01 12.17
C ILE A 368 17.08 7.52 12.49
N ASN A 369 18.33 7.06 12.62
CA ASN A 369 18.61 5.66 12.96
C ASN A 369 18.14 5.35 14.39
N GLU A 370 18.38 6.23 15.35
CA GLU A 370 17.91 6.07 16.72
C GLU A 370 16.37 6.04 16.77
N ALA A 371 15.70 6.94 16.05
CA ALA A 371 14.24 6.90 15.89
C ALA A 371 13.77 5.52 15.38
N PHE A 372 14.44 4.92 14.40
CA PHE A 372 14.07 3.58 13.92
C PHE A 372 14.38 2.45 14.90
N MET A 373 15.37 2.61 15.78
CA MET A 373 15.59 1.65 16.87
C MET A 373 14.47 1.74 17.90
N VAL A 374 14.08 2.94 18.32
CA VAL A 374 12.94 3.17 19.21
C VAL A 374 11.65 2.64 18.59
N LEU A 375 11.41 2.88 17.29
CA LEU A 375 10.27 2.34 16.56
C LEU A 375 10.20 0.81 16.64
N LYS A 376 11.35 0.13 16.53
CA LYS A 376 11.41 -1.34 16.66
C LYS A 376 11.04 -1.79 18.06
N ASP A 377 11.43 -1.03 19.08
CA ASP A 377 11.08 -1.31 20.47
C ASP A 377 9.59 -1.05 20.74
N ILE A 378 9.00 0.01 20.18
CA ILE A 378 7.54 0.23 20.17
C ILE A 378 6.82 -1.00 19.60
N TYR A 379 7.27 -1.53 18.45
CA TYR A 379 6.64 -2.73 17.88
C TYR A 379 6.81 -3.96 18.79
N ARG A 380 7.97 -4.15 19.42
CA ARG A 380 8.20 -5.25 20.37
C ARG A 380 7.27 -5.16 21.58
N GLU A 381 7.12 -3.98 22.16
CA GLU A 381 6.19 -3.76 23.28
C GLU A 381 4.73 -3.91 22.84
N LEU A 382 4.34 -3.37 21.68
CA LEU A 382 3.02 -3.61 21.09
C LEU A 382 2.75 -5.10 20.88
N PHE A 383 3.75 -5.88 20.45
CA PHE A 383 3.62 -7.33 20.34
C PHE A 383 3.44 -7.99 21.71
N LYS A 384 4.14 -7.54 22.76
CA LYS A 384 3.95 -8.07 24.12
C LYS A 384 2.58 -7.72 24.70
N VAL A 385 2.10 -6.49 24.49
CA VAL A 385 0.78 -6.05 24.94
C VAL A 385 -0.31 -6.78 24.15
N ARG A 386 -0.12 -6.98 22.84
CA ARG A 386 -0.99 -7.83 22.02
C ARG A 386 -0.88 -9.32 22.39
N ALA A 387 0.23 -9.73 22.98
CA ALA A 387 0.49 -11.08 23.50
C ALA A 387 0.12 -11.26 24.98
N GLN A 388 -0.27 -10.21 25.73
CA GLN A 388 -1.24 -10.40 26.81
C GLN A 388 -2.51 -10.91 26.14
N PRO A 389 -3.08 -12.03 26.59
CA PRO A 389 -3.75 -12.98 25.71
C PRO A 389 -5.07 -12.41 25.14
N LEU A 390 -4.95 -11.68 24.04
CA LEU A 390 -5.86 -11.88 22.93
C LEU A 390 -5.51 -13.26 22.36
N SER A 391 -6.22 -14.28 22.84
CA SER A 391 -6.17 -15.68 22.42
C SER A 391 -6.52 -15.89 20.93
N LEU A 392 -5.82 -15.21 20.02
CA LEU A 392 -5.99 -15.37 18.58
C LEU A 392 -4.92 -16.31 17.97
N GLY A 393 -4.02 -16.88 18.78
CA GLY A 393 -2.96 -17.78 18.31
C GLY A 393 -3.19 -19.26 18.59
N ASN A 394 -3.72 -19.62 19.77
CA ASN A 394 -3.77 -21.02 20.21
C ASN A 394 -5.19 -21.60 20.28
N ARG A 395 -6.22 -20.77 20.10
CA ARG A 395 -7.64 -21.17 20.19
C ARG A 395 -8.50 -20.62 19.05
N THR A 396 -7.91 -20.36 17.89
CA THR A 396 -8.69 -19.97 16.70
C THR A 396 -8.83 -21.14 15.77
N GLY A 397 -10.06 -21.40 15.32
CA GLY A 397 -10.27 -22.37 14.26
C GLY A 397 -10.22 -21.73 12.88
N GLU A 398 -10.17 -22.59 11.88
CA GLU A 398 -10.27 -22.25 10.47
C GLU A 398 -11.46 -22.98 9.87
N PHE A 399 -12.25 -22.28 9.07
CA PHE A 399 -13.39 -22.83 8.37
C PHE A 399 -13.36 -22.38 6.91
N TRP A 400 -13.65 -23.30 6.01
CA TRP A 400 -13.72 -23.04 4.59
C TRP A 400 -14.98 -23.71 4.03
N VAL A 401 -15.76 -23.00 3.22
CA VAL A 401 -16.95 -23.56 2.57
C VAL A 401 -17.03 -23.11 1.12
N ARG A 402 -17.55 -23.99 0.27
CA ARG A 402 -18.05 -23.68 -1.06
C ARG A 402 -19.48 -24.20 -1.13
N MET A 403 -20.45 -23.30 -1.18
CA MET A 403 -21.87 -23.68 -1.16
C MET A 403 -22.75 -22.74 -1.98
N SER A 404 -23.94 -23.24 -2.29
CA SER A 404 -25.07 -22.46 -2.75
C SER A 404 -26.15 -22.52 -1.67
N GLY A 405 -26.50 -21.37 -1.08
CA GLY A 405 -27.47 -21.29 0.01
C GLY A 405 -27.21 -20.09 0.92
N TYR A 406 -27.55 -20.27 2.19
CA TYR A 406 -27.43 -19.27 3.25
C TYR A 406 -26.36 -19.68 4.27
N SER A 407 -25.60 -18.71 4.77
CA SER A 407 -24.78 -18.89 5.98
C SER A 407 -24.84 -17.68 6.89
N ASP A 408 -24.69 -17.91 8.19
CA ASP A 408 -24.54 -16.86 9.20
C ASP A 408 -23.30 -17.14 10.04
N VAL A 409 -22.42 -16.15 10.16
CA VAL A 409 -21.18 -16.26 10.94
C VAL A 409 -21.18 -15.20 12.01
N SER A 410 -21.17 -15.60 13.28
CA SER A 410 -21.13 -14.68 14.42
C SER A 410 -19.92 -14.95 15.33
N GLY A 411 -19.11 -13.92 15.56
CA GLY A 411 -18.02 -13.98 16.52
C GLY A 411 -16.84 -13.06 16.18
N LYS A 412 -15.72 -13.28 16.87
CA LYS A 412 -14.48 -12.52 16.69
C LYS A 412 -13.62 -13.20 15.63
N CYS A 413 -13.81 -12.78 14.38
CA CYS A 413 -13.21 -13.47 13.24
C CYS A 413 -12.87 -12.55 12.07
N ILE A 414 -12.14 -13.14 11.12
CA ILE A 414 -11.92 -12.61 9.78
C ILE A 414 -12.76 -13.48 8.83
N VAL A 415 -13.69 -12.86 8.11
CA VAL A 415 -14.54 -13.52 7.12
C VAL A 415 -14.15 -13.03 5.74
N HIS A 416 -13.78 -13.95 4.84
CA HIS A 416 -13.45 -13.65 3.45
C HIS A 416 -14.40 -14.41 2.53
N ILE A 417 -15.24 -13.68 1.80
CA ILE A 417 -16.24 -14.25 0.90
C ILE A 417 -15.88 -13.91 -0.53
N LYS A 418 -15.99 -14.89 -1.42
CA LYS A 418 -15.77 -14.76 -2.85
C LYS A 418 -16.86 -15.50 -3.63
N GLY A 419 -17.52 -14.82 -4.55
CA GLY A 419 -18.61 -15.40 -5.35
C GLY A 419 -19.67 -14.38 -5.70
N ASN A 420 -20.86 -14.87 -6.09
CA ASN A 420 -22.04 -14.07 -6.34
C ASN A 420 -23.01 -14.24 -5.16
N ALA A 421 -23.10 -13.23 -4.31
CA ALA A 421 -23.87 -13.31 -3.07
C ALA A 421 -24.43 -11.94 -2.64
N THR A 422 -25.36 -11.97 -1.72
CA THR A 422 -25.79 -10.84 -0.89
C THR A 422 -25.22 -11.04 0.51
N VAL A 423 -24.50 -10.04 1.02
CA VAL A 423 -23.78 -10.08 2.29
C VAL A 423 -24.28 -8.98 3.21
N VAL A 424 -24.79 -9.35 4.38
CA VAL A 424 -25.24 -8.44 5.43
C VAL A 424 -24.24 -8.47 6.58
N VAL A 425 -23.70 -7.32 6.97
CA VAL A 425 -22.68 -7.21 8.04
C VAL A 425 -23.19 -6.36 9.20
N THR A 426 -23.03 -6.88 10.41
CA THR A 426 -23.36 -6.22 11.69
C THR A 426 -22.18 -6.33 12.65
N PRO A 427 -21.74 -5.27 13.36
CA PRO A 427 -22.21 -3.90 13.27
C PRO A 427 -21.61 -3.16 12.05
N LYS A 428 -22.24 -2.05 11.63
CA LYS A 428 -21.73 -1.18 10.54
C LYS A 428 -20.31 -0.65 10.75
N SER A 429 -19.84 -0.62 12.00
CA SER A 429 -18.50 -0.17 12.38
C SER A 429 -17.40 -1.20 12.08
N ALA A 430 -17.77 -2.38 11.58
CA ALA A 430 -16.82 -3.40 11.16
C ALA A 430 -15.88 -2.89 10.05
N VAL A 431 -14.65 -3.39 10.04
CA VAL A 431 -13.69 -3.09 8.97
C VAL A 431 -14.02 -3.96 7.77
N ILE A 432 -14.53 -3.34 6.69
CA ILE A 432 -14.99 -4.04 5.48
C ILE A 432 -14.19 -3.55 4.26
N THR A 433 -13.63 -4.49 3.51
CA THR A 433 -12.95 -4.24 2.23
C THR A 433 -13.67 -5.00 1.12
N THR A 434 -14.13 -4.32 0.07
CA THR A 434 -14.85 -4.93 -1.06
C THR A 434 -14.17 -4.69 -2.41
N VAL A 435 -14.27 -5.67 -3.30
CA VAL A 435 -13.89 -5.58 -4.72
C VAL A 435 -14.96 -6.30 -5.53
N GLY A 436 -15.74 -5.58 -6.35
CA GLY A 436 -16.80 -6.16 -7.21
C GLY A 436 -18.17 -6.30 -6.54
N PHE A 437 -18.29 -6.02 -5.24
CA PHE A 437 -19.57 -5.88 -4.55
C PHE A 437 -20.03 -4.42 -4.51
N GLU A 438 -21.31 -4.19 -4.76
CA GLU A 438 -21.94 -2.88 -4.64
C GLU A 438 -22.70 -2.78 -3.31
N LYS A 439 -22.69 -1.59 -2.70
CA LYS A 439 -23.44 -1.33 -1.47
C LYS A 439 -24.90 -1.09 -1.82
N VAL A 440 -25.79 -1.97 -1.37
CA VAL A 440 -27.23 -1.95 -1.70
C VAL A 440 -28.02 -1.11 -0.71
N SER A 441 -27.76 -1.29 0.58
CA SER A 441 -28.46 -0.56 1.65
C SER A 441 -27.59 -0.40 2.89
N GLU A 442 -27.96 0.58 3.72
CA GLU A 442 -27.31 0.90 4.98
C GLU A 442 -28.37 1.34 5.97
N ASN A 443 -28.51 0.58 7.05
CA ASN A 443 -29.33 0.91 8.19
C ASN A 443 -28.42 1.38 9.35
N ASN A 444 -29.01 1.80 10.48
CA ASN A 444 -28.23 2.33 11.60
C ASN A 444 -27.23 1.32 12.19
N GLU A 445 -27.46 0.03 12.04
CA GLU A 445 -26.65 -1.05 12.64
C GLU A 445 -26.03 -2.00 11.62
N THR A 446 -26.55 -2.08 10.40
CA THR A 446 -26.16 -3.09 9.40
C THR A 446 -25.83 -2.46 8.05
N VAL A 447 -24.95 -3.12 7.29
CA VAL A 447 -24.62 -2.74 5.91
C VAL A 447 -24.78 -3.95 4.99
N THR A 448 -25.50 -3.75 3.88
CA THR A 448 -25.77 -4.81 2.89
C THR A 448 -25.00 -4.56 1.60
N TYR A 449 -24.31 -5.59 1.13
CA TYR A 449 -23.59 -5.63 -0.13
C TYR A 449 -24.19 -6.71 -1.03
N SER A 450 -24.23 -6.48 -2.33
CA SER A 450 -24.62 -7.51 -3.32
C SER A 450 -23.77 -7.38 -4.57
N GLY A 451 -23.49 -8.50 -5.23
CA GLY A 451 -22.73 -8.53 -6.46
C GLY A 451 -21.81 -9.74 -6.56
N THR A 452 -20.89 -9.66 -7.53
CA THR A 452 -19.91 -10.72 -7.80
C THR A 452 -18.50 -10.20 -7.57
N GLY A 453 -17.77 -10.79 -6.62
CA GLY A 453 -16.44 -10.30 -6.31
C GLY A 453 -15.81 -10.92 -5.07
N ASN A 454 -15.07 -10.11 -4.31
CA ASN A 454 -14.48 -10.45 -3.01
C ASN A 454 -14.89 -9.42 -1.95
N ILE A 455 -15.21 -9.89 -0.75
CA ILE A 455 -15.45 -9.07 0.44
C ILE A 455 -14.71 -9.67 1.64
N VAL A 456 -14.03 -8.80 2.39
CA VAL A 456 -13.30 -9.16 3.62
C VAL A 456 -13.85 -8.35 4.77
N VAL A 457 -14.32 -9.03 5.81
CA VAL A 457 -14.86 -8.45 7.04
C VAL A 457 -13.96 -8.83 8.21
N LYS A 458 -13.63 -7.88 9.08
CA LYS A 458 -12.81 -8.11 10.27
C LYS A 458 -13.45 -7.50 11.51
N GLY A 459 -13.46 -8.26 12.61
CA GLY A 459 -13.85 -7.76 13.93
C GLY A 459 -14.66 -8.75 14.75
N ASN A 460 -15.38 -8.23 15.74
CA ASN A 460 -16.47 -8.95 16.39
C ASN A 460 -17.75 -8.64 15.61
N VAL A 461 -18.16 -9.57 14.75
CA VAL A 461 -19.17 -9.32 13.70
C VAL A 461 -20.15 -10.48 13.58
N THR A 462 -21.34 -10.17 13.08
CA THR A 462 -22.30 -11.11 12.50
C THR A 462 -22.37 -10.85 11.00
N VAL A 463 -22.10 -11.87 10.19
CA VAL A 463 -22.07 -11.81 8.73
C VAL A 463 -23.03 -12.85 8.17
N SER A 464 -24.12 -12.39 7.56
CA SER A 464 -25.07 -13.27 6.86
C SER A 464 -24.82 -13.22 5.35
N VAL A 465 -24.79 -14.37 4.70
CA VAL A 465 -24.43 -14.53 3.28
C VAL A 465 -25.45 -15.40 2.57
N GLU A 466 -26.05 -14.91 1.49
CA GLU A 466 -26.99 -15.67 0.66
C GLU A 466 -26.52 -15.67 -0.80
N GLY A 467 -26.43 -16.83 -1.43
CA GLY A 467 -26.08 -16.98 -2.86
C GLY A 467 -25.14 -18.13 -3.14
N ASN A 468 -24.30 -17.99 -4.18
CA ASN A 468 -23.29 -18.98 -4.57
C ASN A 468 -21.89 -18.42 -4.31
N TYR A 469 -21.22 -18.95 -3.29
CA TYR A 469 -19.98 -18.39 -2.78
C TYR A 469 -19.02 -19.43 -2.21
N THR A 470 -17.78 -18.98 -2.09
CA THR A 470 -16.76 -19.56 -1.23
C THR A 470 -16.53 -18.62 -0.06
N MET A 471 -16.45 -19.17 1.16
CA MET A 471 -16.20 -18.39 2.36
C MET A 471 -15.08 -19.03 3.17
N PHE A 472 -14.18 -18.19 3.68
CA PHE A 472 -13.13 -18.57 4.61
C PHE A 472 -13.29 -17.76 5.89
N VAL A 473 -13.32 -18.46 7.03
CA VAL A 473 -13.43 -17.86 8.36
C VAL A 473 -12.23 -18.28 9.20
N LYS A 474 -11.59 -17.32 9.86
CA LYS A 474 -10.53 -17.56 10.83
C LYS A 474 -10.77 -16.78 12.10
N GLY A 475 -10.82 -17.45 13.24
CA GLY A 475 -11.07 -16.82 14.55
C GLY A 475 -11.86 -17.69 15.50
N VAL A 476 -12.62 -17.04 16.38
CA VAL A 476 -13.60 -17.67 17.27
C VAL A 476 -14.99 -17.30 16.77
N ALA A 477 -15.74 -18.25 16.24
CA ALA A 477 -17.03 -17.99 15.61
C ALA A 477 -17.98 -19.20 15.69
N ASN A 478 -19.27 -18.89 15.75
CA ASN A 478 -20.35 -19.83 15.46
C ASN A 478 -20.81 -19.61 14.03
N ILE A 479 -20.96 -20.70 13.28
CA ILE A 479 -21.24 -20.70 11.86
C ILE A 479 -22.48 -21.56 11.64
N TYR A 480 -23.53 -20.97 11.10
CA TYR A 480 -24.72 -21.65 10.62
C TYR A 480 -24.67 -21.76 9.10
N LEU A 481 -24.96 -22.94 8.55
CA LEU A 481 -25.05 -23.19 7.12
C LEU A 481 -26.41 -23.78 6.80
N ASP A 482 -27.02 -23.34 5.71
CA ASP A 482 -28.25 -23.92 5.14
C ASP A 482 -28.13 -23.96 3.61
N GLY A 483 -28.04 -25.15 3.03
CA GLY A 483 -27.98 -25.35 1.58
C GLY A 483 -27.21 -26.59 1.14
N GLU A 484 -26.58 -26.50 -0.03
CA GLU A 484 -25.80 -27.60 -0.63
C GLU A 484 -24.36 -27.15 -0.91
N GLY A 485 -23.38 -28.00 -0.56
CA GLY A 485 -21.98 -27.69 -0.79
C GLY A 485 -20.99 -28.62 -0.10
N VAL A 486 -19.75 -28.15 0.00
CA VAL A 486 -18.68 -28.83 0.74
C VAL A 486 -18.01 -27.85 1.68
N TYR A 487 -17.68 -28.31 2.89
CA TYR A 487 -16.96 -27.51 3.86
C TYR A 487 -15.79 -28.27 4.47
N LYS A 488 -14.80 -27.50 4.93
CA LYS A 488 -13.64 -27.97 5.68
C LYS A 488 -13.56 -27.19 6.97
N VAL A 489 -13.34 -27.90 8.07
CA VAL A 489 -13.27 -27.29 9.39
C VAL A 489 -12.06 -27.81 10.15
N LYS A 490 -11.38 -26.88 10.81
CA LYS A 490 -10.30 -27.12 11.75
C LYS A 490 -10.65 -26.36 13.03
N PRO A 491 -11.37 -26.97 13.99
CA PRO A 491 -11.89 -26.29 15.18
C PRO A 491 -10.80 -25.61 16.00
N LEU A 492 -9.64 -26.29 16.14
CA LEU A 492 -8.45 -25.77 16.83
C LEU A 492 -7.18 -25.93 15.98
N PRO A 493 -6.13 -25.11 16.19
CA PRO A 493 -4.89 -25.18 15.41
C PRO A 493 -4.17 -26.55 15.47
N GLU A 494 -4.35 -27.29 16.57
CA GLU A 494 -3.73 -28.59 16.82
C GLU A 494 -4.49 -29.76 16.17
N GLU A 495 -5.76 -29.56 15.84
CA GLU A 495 -6.60 -30.59 15.23
C GLU A 495 -6.33 -30.72 13.73
N LYS A 496 -6.66 -31.88 13.15
CA LYS A 496 -6.57 -32.07 11.70
C LYS A 496 -7.80 -31.43 11.03
N MET A 497 -7.59 -30.85 9.85
CA MET A 497 -8.69 -30.33 9.03
C MET A 497 -9.59 -31.49 8.59
N GLY A 498 -10.87 -31.46 8.97
CA GLY A 498 -11.91 -32.35 8.47
C GLY A 498 -12.56 -31.79 7.21
N GLU A 499 -13.09 -32.65 6.35
CA GLU A 499 -13.82 -32.29 5.12
C GLU A 499 -15.14 -33.05 5.07
N PHE A 500 -16.22 -32.33 4.80
CA PHE A 500 -17.60 -32.82 4.93
C PHE A 500 -18.46 -32.31 3.77
N GLU A 501 -19.44 -33.12 3.36
CA GLU A 501 -20.48 -32.71 2.41
C GLU A 501 -21.67 -32.10 3.18
N LEU A 502 -22.24 -31.02 2.66
CA LEU A 502 -23.40 -30.33 3.22
C LEU A 502 -24.64 -30.61 2.36
N SER A 503 -25.69 -31.13 2.99
CA SER A 503 -27.02 -31.28 2.41
C SER A 503 -28.06 -30.96 3.50
N GLY A 504 -28.52 -29.70 3.54
CA GLY A 504 -29.44 -29.18 4.56
C GLY A 504 -28.78 -28.19 5.52
N GLU A 505 -29.14 -28.28 6.80
CA GLU A 505 -28.71 -27.34 7.85
C GLU A 505 -27.58 -27.92 8.71
N GLU A 506 -26.55 -27.13 9.02
CA GLU A 506 -25.43 -27.52 9.89
C GLU A 506 -24.98 -26.33 10.76
N THR A 507 -24.60 -26.58 12.01
CA THR A 507 -24.04 -25.55 12.90
C THR A 507 -22.66 -25.98 13.41
N ILE A 508 -21.68 -25.11 13.22
CA ILE A 508 -20.26 -25.39 13.47
C ILE A 508 -19.70 -24.30 14.37
N ALA A 509 -19.00 -24.69 15.42
CA ALA A 509 -18.21 -23.79 16.25
C ALA A 509 -16.72 -23.94 15.91
N ILE A 510 -16.03 -22.82 15.75
CA ILE A 510 -14.59 -22.78 15.56
C ILE A 510 -13.94 -21.88 16.60
N GLY A 511 -12.76 -22.29 17.09
CA GLY A 511 -12.06 -21.63 18.16
C GLY A 511 -12.73 -21.75 19.53
N GLU A 512 -12.04 -21.29 20.58
CA GLU A 512 -12.49 -21.36 21.98
C GLU A 512 -12.22 -20.10 22.81
#